data_AF-A0A5E4QT88-F1
#
_entry.id   AF-A0A5E4QT88-F1
#
_cell.length_a   1.000
_cell.length_b   1.000
_cell.length_c   1.000
_cell.angle_alpha   90.00
_cell.angle_beta   90.00
_cell.angle_gamma   90.00
#
_symmetry.space_group_name_H-M   'P 1'
#
loop_
_entity.id
_entity.type
_entity.pdbx_description
1 polymer ?
#
loop_
_entity_poly.entity_id
_entity_poly.type
_entity_poly.pdbx_seq_one_letter_code
_entity_poly.pdbx_strand_id
1 'polypeptide(L)'
;WGQYAHPIFSEAGDFPPIMKEKIAAKSASQGFFRSRLPEFTAEEIELVKGSADFFGVNHYTTQLVYRNESVYGYHSSPSYYDDMEAVLYQSSEWTATGATWLKYL
;
A
#
# COMPACT_ATOMS: atom_id res chain seq x y z
N TRP A 1 2.38 2.62 -2.70
CA TRP A 1 2.37 3.06 -4.11
C TRP A 1 1.92 1.98 -5.10
N GLY A 2 2.33 0.71 -4.95
CA GLY A 2 1.93 -0.38 -5.87
C GLY A 2 0.43 -0.52 -6.14
N GLN A 3 -0.44 -0.19 -5.18
CA GLN A 3 -1.90 -0.15 -5.38
C GLN A 3 -2.34 0.69 -6.59
N TYR A 4 -1.64 1.80 -6.88
CA TYR A 4 -1.96 2.70 -7.99
C TYR A 4 -1.13 2.40 -9.23
N ALA A 5 0.14 2.03 -9.04
CA ALA A 5 1.05 1.78 -10.14
C ALA A 5 0.78 0.44 -10.84
N HIS A 6 0.43 -0.61 -10.10
CA HIS A 6 0.28 -1.95 -10.65
C HIS A 6 -0.87 -2.08 -11.67
N PRO A 7 -2.07 -1.49 -11.44
CA PRO A 7 -3.14 -1.53 -12.43
C PRO A 7 -2.77 -0.92 -13.79
N ILE A 8 -1.92 0.11 -13.78
CA ILE A 8 -1.56 0.87 -14.99
C ILE A 8 -0.31 0.31 -15.66
N PHE A 9 0.74 0.02 -14.89
CA PHE A 9 2.10 -0.21 -15.43
C PHE A 9 2.57 -1.67 -15.37
N SER A 10 1.85 -2.57 -14.69
CA SER A 10 2.24 -3.98 -14.68
C SER A 10 1.76 -4.70 -15.95
N GLU A 11 2.44 -5.78 -16.32
CA GLU A 11 2.00 -6.64 -17.43
C GLU A 11 0.65 -7.31 -17.14
N ALA A 12 0.34 -7.57 -15.88
CA ALA A 12 -0.91 -8.21 -15.47
C ALA A 12 -2.09 -7.23 -15.36
N GLY A 13 -1.83 -5.93 -15.15
CA GLY A 13 -2.84 -4.98 -14.68
C GLY A 13 -3.30 -5.31 -13.25
N ASP A 14 -4.51 -4.87 -12.88
CA ASP A 14 -5.16 -5.15 -11.58
C ASP A 14 -4.34 -4.68 -10.34
N PHE A 15 -4.91 -4.83 -9.14
CA PHE A 15 -4.19 -4.65 -7.88
C PHE A 15 -3.10 -5.73 -7.70
N PRO A 16 -2.01 -5.42 -6.96
CA PRO A 16 -0.96 -6.38 -6.67
C PRO A 16 -1.52 -7.66 -6.02
N PRO A 17 -1.13 -8.88 -6.45
CA PRO A 17 -1.67 -10.14 -5.91
C PRO A 17 -1.57 -10.26 -4.39
N ILE A 18 -0.40 -9.90 -3.82
CA ILE A 18 -0.18 -9.93 -2.36
C ILE A 18 -1.09 -8.98 -1.59
N MET A 19 -1.48 -7.86 -2.21
CA MET A 19 -2.40 -6.91 -1.59
C MET A 19 -3.81 -7.47 -1.54
N LYS A 20 -4.27 -8.11 -2.63
CA LYS A 20 -5.57 -8.79 -2.69
C LYS A 20 -5.66 -9.90 -1.65
N GLU A 21 -4.64 -10.75 -1.58
CA GLU A 21 -4.56 -11.86 -0.61
C GLU A 21 -4.64 -11.36 0.84
N LYS A 22 -3.78 -10.39 1.20
CA LYS A 22 -3.73 -9.87 2.57
C LYS A 22 -5.03 -9.21 3.00
N ILE A 23 -5.61 -8.37 2.14
CA ILE A 23 -6.85 -7.67 2.49
C ILE A 23 -8.02 -8.66 2.56
N ALA A 24 -8.09 -9.65 1.67
CA ALA A 24 -9.11 -10.68 1.75
C ALA A 24 -9.01 -11.49 3.07
N ALA A 25 -7.80 -11.89 3.47
CA ALA A 25 -7.56 -12.60 4.73
C ALA A 25 -7.93 -11.75 5.96
N LYS A 26 -7.51 -10.47 5.98
CA LYS A 26 -7.86 -9.52 7.04
C LYS A 26 -9.37 -9.30 7.12
N SER A 27 -10.01 -9.05 5.99
CA SER A 27 -11.47 -8.91 5.89
C SER A 27 -12.20 -10.11 6.48
N ALA A 28 -11.78 -11.33 6.14
CA ALA A 28 -12.36 -12.55 6.70
C ALA A 28 -12.17 -12.63 8.23
N SER A 29 -10.96 -12.33 8.75
CA SER A 29 -10.69 -12.34 10.19
C SER A 29 -11.46 -11.27 10.98
N GLN A 30 -11.83 -10.18 10.32
CA GLN A 30 -12.61 -9.07 10.88
C GLN A 30 -14.12 -9.29 10.77
N GLY A 31 -14.56 -10.42 10.20
CA GLY A 31 -15.97 -10.77 10.07
C GLY A 31 -16.68 -10.14 8.86
N PHE A 32 -15.96 -9.60 7.89
CA PHE A 32 -16.57 -9.15 6.64
C PHE A 32 -16.95 -10.36 5.77
N PHE A 33 -18.13 -10.31 5.17
CA PHE A 33 -18.63 -11.35 4.25
C PHE A 33 -17.79 -11.45 2.96
N ARG A 34 -17.07 -10.39 2.60
CA ARG A 34 -16.21 -10.32 1.41
C ARG A 34 -14.99 -9.44 1.68
N SER A 35 -14.00 -9.49 0.78
CA SER A 35 -12.87 -8.56 0.80
C SER A 35 -13.36 -7.10 0.83
N ARG A 36 -12.66 -6.27 1.62
CA ARG A 36 -12.85 -4.81 1.63
C ARG A 36 -12.25 -4.15 0.39
N LEU A 37 -11.30 -4.81 -0.27
CA LEU A 37 -10.73 -4.37 -1.53
C LEU A 37 -11.68 -4.78 -2.68
N PRO A 38 -12.17 -3.83 -3.50
CA PRO A 38 -12.91 -4.15 -4.71
C PRO A 38 -12.08 -5.00 -5.67
N GLU A 39 -12.74 -5.81 -6.48
CA GLU A 39 -12.11 -6.59 -7.54
C GLU A 39 -12.33 -5.87 -8.87
N PHE A 40 -11.30 -5.83 -9.71
CA PHE A 40 -11.45 -5.40 -11.09
C PHE A 40 -12.15 -6.50 -11.90
N THR A 41 -13.04 -6.12 -12.82
CA THR A 41 -13.47 -7.02 -13.89
C THR A 41 -12.39 -7.13 -14.98
N ALA A 42 -12.50 -8.12 -15.86
CA ALA A 42 -11.59 -8.25 -17.00
C ALA A 42 -11.62 -7.00 -17.90
N GLU A 43 -12.80 -6.43 -18.11
CA GLU A 43 -12.99 -5.22 -18.92
C GLU A 43 -12.33 -4.01 -18.26
N GLU A 44 -12.41 -3.88 -16.93
CA GLU A 44 -11.77 -2.78 -16.20
C GLU A 44 -10.24 -2.92 -16.18
N ILE A 45 -9.71 -4.15 -16.10
CA ILE A 45 -8.26 -4.40 -16.24
C ILE A 45 -7.77 -3.93 -17.60
N GLU A 46 -8.41 -4.37 -18.68
CA GLU A 46 -8.02 -4.00 -20.04
C GLU A 46 -8.17 -2.49 -20.31
N LEU A 47 -9.13 -1.83 -19.66
CA LEU A 47 -9.30 -0.37 -19.75
C LEU A 47 -8.15 0.40 -19.10
N VAL A 48 -7.67 -0.05 -17.94
CA VAL A 48 -6.70 0.70 -17.12
C VAL A 48 -5.25 0.34 -17.44
N LYS A 49 -4.99 -0.91 -17.82
CA LYS A 49 -3.65 -1.40 -18.13
C LYS A 49 -3.07 -0.66 -19.33
N GLY A 50 -1.84 -0.16 -19.18
CA GLY A 50 -1.13 0.57 -20.23
C GLY A 50 -1.70 1.96 -20.55
N SER A 51 -2.58 2.51 -19.70
CA SER A 51 -3.24 3.81 -19.92
C SER A 51 -2.35 5.05 -19.69
N ALA A 52 -1.03 4.88 -19.63
CA ALA A 52 -0.08 5.97 -19.41
C ALA A 52 1.20 5.81 -20.25
N ASP A 53 1.62 6.89 -20.90
CA ASP A 53 2.82 6.91 -21.75
C ASP A 53 4.13 7.06 -20.96
N PHE A 54 4.06 7.55 -19.72
CA PHE A 54 5.22 7.78 -18.86
C PHE A 54 4.89 7.55 -17.39
N PHE A 55 5.92 7.29 -16.59
CA PHE A 55 5.80 7.13 -15.14
C PHE A 55 6.28 8.41 -14.43
N GLY A 56 5.35 9.23 -13.95
CA GLY A 56 5.68 10.37 -13.10
C GLY A 56 6.03 9.94 -11.68
N VAL A 57 7.22 10.32 -11.19
CA VAL A 57 7.69 9.96 -9.83
C VAL A 57 7.80 11.21 -8.98
N ASN A 58 6.99 11.28 -7.92
CA ASN A 58 7.12 12.26 -6.85
C ASN A 58 7.83 11.60 -5.66
N HIS A 59 9.07 12.02 -5.37
CA HIS A 59 9.87 11.48 -4.27
C HIS A 59 10.51 12.62 -3.45
N TYR A 60 10.40 12.54 -2.13
CA TYR A 60 10.82 13.62 -1.20
C TYR A 60 11.62 13.10 0.00
N THR A 61 11.27 11.92 0.52
CA THR A 61 11.88 11.30 1.70
C THR A 61 11.79 9.79 1.56
N THR A 62 12.55 9.09 2.39
CA THR A 62 12.44 7.64 2.62
C THR A 62 11.76 7.38 3.97
N GLN A 63 11.40 6.13 4.23
CA GLN A 63 11.00 5.62 5.55
C GLN A 63 11.71 4.28 5.78
N LEU A 64 12.01 3.97 7.03
CA LEU A 64 12.40 2.64 7.47
C LEU A 64 11.13 1.80 7.66
N VAL A 65 11.22 0.51 7.33
CA VAL A 65 10.11 -0.43 7.43
C VAL A 65 10.57 -1.64 8.23
N TYR A 66 9.74 -2.09 9.17
CA TYR A 66 9.99 -3.34 9.88
C TYR A 66 8.70 -4.16 10.04
N ARG A 67 8.89 -5.46 10.28
CA ARG A 67 7.84 -6.39 10.63
C ARG A 67 8.32 -7.34 11.74
N ASN A 68 7.60 -7.34 12.86
CA ASN A 68 7.69 -8.30 13.95
C ASN A 68 6.30 -8.39 14.62
N GLU A 69 6.15 -9.13 15.72
CA GLU A 69 4.84 -9.31 16.39
C GLU A 69 4.24 -8.01 16.93
N SER A 70 5.04 -6.96 17.16
CA SER A 70 4.55 -5.68 17.69
C SER A 70 3.70 -4.90 16.70
N VAL A 71 3.64 -5.32 15.43
CA VAL A 71 2.80 -4.67 14.41
C VAL A 71 1.32 -4.95 14.64
N TYR A 72 0.98 -6.05 15.32
CA TYR A 72 -0.40 -6.42 15.62
C TYR A 72 -0.99 -5.48 16.68
N GLY A 73 -2.06 -4.77 16.33
CA GLY A 73 -2.69 -3.76 17.19
C GLY A 73 -2.00 -2.39 17.19
N TYR A 74 -0.93 -2.21 16.42
CA TYR A 74 -0.24 -0.91 16.29
C TYR A 74 -1.12 0.14 15.59
N HIS A 75 -1.86 -0.28 14.56
CA HIS A 75 -2.84 0.55 13.85
C HIS A 75 -4.27 0.15 14.22
N SER A 76 -5.21 1.08 14.09
CA SER A 76 -6.63 0.77 14.23
C SER A 76 -7.04 -0.28 13.19
N SER A 77 -7.91 -1.21 13.59
CA SER A 77 -8.41 -2.27 12.72
C SER A 77 -9.93 -2.13 12.57
N PRO A 78 -10.48 -2.10 11.34
CA PRO A 78 -9.79 -2.16 10.06
C PRO A 78 -9.16 -0.82 9.64
N SER A 79 -7.98 -0.85 9.01
CA SER A 79 -7.40 0.33 8.34
C SER A 79 -6.39 -0.05 7.25
N TYR A 80 -6.09 0.90 6.37
CA TYR A 80 -5.06 0.75 5.34
C TYR A 80 -3.71 0.30 5.92
N TYR A 81 -3.29 0.91 7.04
CA TYR A 81 -2.01 0.60 7.64
C TYR A 81 -2.02 -0.74 8.40
N ASP A 82 -3.16 -1.13 8.99
CA ASP A 82 -3.33 -2.49 9.55
C ASP A 82 -3.24 -3.57 8.46
N ASP A 83 -3.76 -3.30 7.26
CA ASP A 83 -3.70 -4.23 6.12
C ASP A 83 -2.26 -4.47 5.61
N MET A 84 -1.34 -3.53 5.87
CA MET A 84 0.07 -3.68 5.48
C MET A 84 0.81 -4.71 6.34
N GLU A 85 0.41 -4.87 7.61
CA GLU A 85 1.13 -5.65 8.64
C GLU A 85 2.62 -5.31 8.75
N ALA A 86 2.94 -4.03 8.58
CA ALA A 86 4.27 -3.47 8.71
C ALA A 86 4.16 -2.06 9.27
N VAL A 87 5.19 -1.61 9.97
CA VAL A 87 5.26 -0.25 10.51
C VAL A 87 6.32 0.52 9.74
N LEU A 88 5.95 1.76 9.37
CA LEU A 88 6.81 2.70 8.67
C LEU A 88 7.15 3.85 9.61
N TYR A 89 8.43 4.22 9.67
CA TYR A 89 8.90 5.31 10.52
C TYR A 89 10.10 6.03 9.89
N GLN A 90 10.44 7.22 10.38
CA GLN A 90 11.67 7.94 10.04
C GLN A 90 12.58 7.94 11.25
N SER A 91 13.88 7.68 11.07
CA SER A 91 14.83 7.69 12.19
C SER A 91 14.83 9.06 12.89
N SER A 92 15.05 9.06 14.21
CA SER A 92 15.32 10.28 14.96
C SER A 92 16.66 10.90 14.61
N GLU A 93 17.58 10.13 14.03
CA GLU A 93 18.91 10.57 13.61
C GLU A 93 18.88 11.38 12.29
N TRP A 94 17.78 11.30 11.53
CA TRP A 94 17.66 12.01 10.26
C TRP A 94 17.35 13.49 10.48
N THR A 95 17.89 14.34 9.60
CA THR A 95 17.71 15.79 9.68
C THR A 95 16.26 16.17 9.39
N ALA A 96 15.63 16.83 10.36
CA ALA A 96 14.24 17.30 10.24
C ALA A 96 14.16 18.64 9.52
N THR A 97 13.05 18.84 8.80
CA THR A 97 12.70 20.14 8.22
C THR A 97 11.60 20.81 9.05
N GLY A 98 11.11 21.98 8.60
CA GLY A 98 9.91 22.60 9.19
C GLY A 98 8.62 21.78 8.99
N ALA A 99 8.63 20.78 8.09
CA ALA A 99 7.51 19.87 7.87
C ALA A 99 7.73 18.54 8.57
N THR A 100 6.77 18.12 9.41
CA THR A 100 6.88 16.92 10.27
C THR A 100 7.01 15.61 9.51
N TRP A 101 6.54 15.54 8.27
CA TRP A 101 6.61 14.36 7.41
C TRP A 101 7.90 14.28 6.57
N LEU A 102 8.70 15.35 6.54
CA LEU A 102 9.87 15.47 5.68
C LEU A 102 11.16 15.47 6.49
N LYS A 103 11.91 14.37 6.38
CA LYS A 103 13.28 14.22 6.87
C LYS A 103 14.20 13.75 5.75
N TYR A 104 15.49 14.02 5.87
CA TYR A 104 16.50 13.53 4.95
C TYR A 104 17.71 12.99 5.72
N LEU A 105 18.46 12.10 5.07
CA LEU A 105 19.67 11.48 5.61
C LEU A 105 20.78 12.51 5.84
#